data_AF-A0A2P5K2A3-F1
#
_entry.id   AF-A0A2P5K2A3-F1
#
_cell.length_a   1.000
_cell.length_b   1.000
_cell.length_c   1.000
_cell.angle_alpha   90.00
_cell.angle_beta   90.00
_cell.angle_gamma   90.00
#
_symmetry.space_group_name_H-M   'P 1'
#
loop_
_entity.id
_entity.type
_entity.pdbx_description
1 polymer ?
#
loop_
_entity_poly.entity_id
_entity_poly.type
_entity_poly.pdbx_seq_one_letter_code
_entity_poly.pdbx_strand_id
1 'polypeptide(L)' 'MNRANPIATIWAGAMLVEQLGEKEAGDAIVSAIEQDIKEAKVLTKDMGGSSGTSDIGDEIARIIREN' A
#
# COMPACT_ATOMS: atom_id res chain seq x y z
N MET A 1 3.97 -17.38 -8.30
CA MET A 1 4.40 -16.20 -7.51
C MET A 1 3.35 -15.10 -7.76
N ASN A 2 3.14 -14.12 -6.86
CA ASN A 2 1.98 -13.17 -6.80
C ASN A 2 0.86 -13.58 -5.81
N ARG A 3 1.20 -13.77 -4.53
CA ARG A 3 0.23 -14.11 -3.45
C ARG A 3 0.56 -13.49 -2.09
N ALA A 4 1.75 -12.91 -1.94
CA ALA A 4 2.19 -12.32 -0.69
C ALA A 4 1.51 -10.96 -0.48
N ASN A 5 1.28 -10.58 0.76
CA ASN A 5 0.85 -9.25 1.12
C ASN A 5 2.04 -8.27 1.07
N PRO A 6 2.03 -7.24 0.20
CA PRO A 6 3.14 -6.31 0.09
C PRO A 6 3.09 -5.15 1.09
N ILE A 7 2.01 -5.00 1.87
CA ILE A 7 1.76 -3.80 2.69
C ILE A 7 2.93 -3.48 3.63
N ALA A 8 3.48 -4.48 4.32
CA ALA A 8 4.60 -4.29 5.24
C ALA A 8 5.85 -3.73 4.52
N THR A 9 6.14 -4.21 3.31
CA THR A 9 7.29 -3.73 2.52
C THR A 9 7.04 -2.32 1.98
N ILE A 10 5.81 -2.02 1.54
CA ILE A 10 5.43 -0.68 1.07
C ILE A 10 5.53 0.33 2.22
N TRP A 11 5.05 -0.03 3.41
CA TRP A 11 5.20 0.81 4.61
C TRP A 11 6.67 1.04 4.96
N ALA A 12 7.51 0.00 4.93
CA ALA A 12 8.95 0.19 5.12
C ALA A 12 9.56 1.17 4.10
N GLY A 13 9.06 1.17 2.86
CA GLY A 13 9.39 2.16 1.84
C GLY A 13 8.94 3.59 2.22
N ALA A 14 7.74 3.74 2.79
CA ALA A 14 7.26 5.02 3.31
C ALA A 14 8.19 5.59 4.40
N MET A 15 8.59 4.73 5.36
CA MET A 15 9.55 5.11 6.40
C MET A 15 10.92 5.49 5.82
N LEU A 16 11.35 4.83 4.75
CA LEU A 16 12.61 5.14 4.07
C LEU A 16 12.56 6.53 3.42
N VAL A 17 11.50 6.86 2.68
CA VAL A 17 11.41 8.17 2.02
C VAL A 17 11.27 9.31 3.02
N GLU A 18 10.55 9.08 4.13
CA GLU A 18 10.50 10.04 5.26
C GLU A 18 11.91 10.29 5.82
N GLN A 19 12.71 9.23 6.02
CA GLN A 19 14.09 9.34 6.48
C GLN A 19 15.01 10.09 5.49
N LEU A 20 14.66 10.12 4.20
CA LEU A 20 15.36 10.91 3.18
C LEU A 20 14.91 12.39 3.15
N GLY A 21 13.95 12.78 3.98
CA GLY A 21 13.41 14.14 4.06
C GLY A 21 12.08 14.33 3.30
N GLU A 22 11.56 13.29 2.65
CA GLU A 22 10.32 13.35 1.87
C GLU A 22 9.12 12.95 2.74
N LYS A 23 8.83 13.76 3.77
CA LYS A 23 7.78 13.46 4.75
C LYS A 23 6.40 13.39 4.10
N GLU A 24 6.07 14.35 3.22
CA GLU A 24 4.78 14.39 2.55
C GLU A 24 4.55 13.15 1.67
N ALA A 25 5.61 12.66 1.01
CA ALA A 25 5.54 11.43 0.23
C ALA A 25 5.33 10.20 1.12
N GLY A 26 6.03 10.13 2.27
CA GLY A 26 5.82 9.08 3.26
C GLY A 26 4.39 9.06 3.81
N ASP A 27 3.88 10.23 4.21
CA ASP A 27 2.52 10.40 4.71
C ASP A 27 1.47 10.01 3.65
N ALA A 28 1.71 10.34 2.37
CA ALA A 28 0.83 9.97 1.26
C ALA A 28 0.76 8.44 1.07
N ILE A 29 1.89 7.74 1.18
CA ILE A 29 1.93 6.27 1.07
C ILE A 29 1.18 5.63 2.24
N VAL A 30 1.42 6.07 3.48
CA VAL A 30 0.74 5.54 4.66
C VAL A 30 -0.76 5.77 4.57
N SER A 31 -1.19 6.98 4.17
CA SER A 31 -2.60 7.31 3.99
C SER A 31 -3.27 6.43 2.93
N ALA A 32 -2.58 6.14 1.83
CA ALA A 32 -3.08 5.25 0.79
C ALA A 32 -3.23 3.80 1.28
N ILE A 33 -2.28 3.29 2.08
CA ILE A 33 -2.41 1.98 2.73
C ILE A 33 -3.64 1.94 3.64
N GLU A 34 -3.83 2.96 4.48
CA GLU A 34 -5.00 3.03 5.36
C GLU A 34 -6.31 3.05 4.59
N GLN A 35 -6.35 3.80 3.48
CA GLN A 35 -7.54 3.89 2.63
C GLN A 35 -7.84 2.55 1.97
N ASP A 36 -6.85 1.87 1.39
CA ASP A 36 -7.02 0.55 0.77
C ASP A 36 -7.58 -0.47 1.76
N ILE A 37 -7.02 -0.51 2.99
CA ILE A 37 -7.50 -1.38 4.06
C ILE A 37 -8.93 -1.02 4.49
N LYS A 38 -9.26 0.28 4.60
CA LYS A 38 -10.62 0.75 4.96
C LYS A 38 -11.65 0.39 3.88
N GLU A 39 -11.29 0.53 2.61
CA GLU A 39 -12.15 0.19 1.49
C GLU A 39 -12.33 -1.33 1.33
N ALA A 40 -11.34 -2.12 1.76
CA ALA A 40 -11.35 -3.58 1.76
C ALA A 40 -11.68 -4.21 0.39
N LYS A 41 -11.38 -3.50 -0.70
CA LYS A 41 -11.67 -3.93 -2.08
C LYS A 41 -10.62 -4.87 -2.64
N VAL A 42 -9.35 -4.61 -2.35
CA VAL A 42 -8.21 -5.39 -2.86
C VAL A 42 -7.47 -5.99 -1.68
N LEU A 43 -7.81 -7.25 -1.34
CA LEU A 43 -7.24 -7.93 -0.18
C LEU A 43 -6.58 -9.23 -0.62
N THR A 44 -5.38 -9.48 -0.09
CA THR A 44 -4.70 -10.77 -0.24
C THR A 44 -5.36 -11.84 0.62
N LYS A 45 -5.03 -13.11 0.34
CA LYS A 45 -5.65 -14.26 1.03
C LYS A 45 -5.47 -14.25 2.55
N ASP A 46 -4.34 -13.77 3.05
CA ASP A 46 -4.06 -13.62 4.48
C ASP A 46 -4.97 -12.58 5.16
N MET A 47 -5.52 -11.64 4.39
CA MET A 47 -6.49 -10.63 4.86
C MET A 47 -7.94 -10.99 4.51
N GLY A 48 -8.20 -12.23 4.07
CA GLY A 48 -9.55 -12.71 3.76
C GLY A 48 -10.05 -12.41 2.34
N GLY A 49 -9.19 -11.89 1.46
CA GLY A 49 -9.52 -11.64 0.06
C GLY A 49 -9.01 -12.68 -0.93
N SER A 50 -8.98 -12.32 -2.21
CA SER A 50 -8.54 -13.18 -3.30
C SER A 50 -7.52 -12.53 -4.25
N SER A 51 -7.16 -11.28 -3.99
CA SER A 51 -6.24 -10.48 -4.81
C SER A 51 -4.79 -10.94 -4.66
N GLY A 52 -4.00 -10.67 -5.69
CA GLY A 52 -2.56 -10.88 -5.70
C GLY A 52 -1.77 -9.72 -5.07
N THR A 53 -0.47 -9.93 -4.93
CA THR A 53 0.52 -8.93 -4.53
C THR A 53 0.50 -7.70 -5.45
N SER A 54 0.48 -7.92 -6.75
CA SER A 54 0.47 -6.84 -7.76
C SER A 54 -0.79 -6.00 -7.67
N ASP A 55 -1.95 -6.62 -7.43
CA ASP A 55 -3.23 -5.90 -7.34
C ASP A 55 -3.20 -4.90 -6.18
N ILE A 56 -2.66 -5.27 -5.01
CA ILE A 56 -2.50 -4.35 -3.88
C ILE A 56 -1.53 -3.21 -4.23
N GLY A 57 -0.42 -3.53 -4.88
CA GLY A 57 0.54 -2.50 -5.31
C GLY A 57 -0.07 -1.49 -6.30
N ASP A 58 -0.86 -1.99 -7.25
CA ASP A 58 -1.54 -1.16 -8.25
C ASP A 58 -2.61 -0.28 -7.61
N GLU A 59 -3.38 -0.80 -6.64
CA GLU A 59 -4.41 -0.05 -5.94
C GLU A 59 -3.82 1.06 -5.05
N ILE A 60 -2.79 0.75 -4.27
CA ILE A 60 -2.09 1.78 -3.47
C ILE A 60 -1.52 2.87 -4.39
N ALA A 61 -0.90 2.51 -5.51
CA ALA A 61 -0.38 3.48 -6.46
C ALA A 61 -1.49 4.31 -7.14
N ARG A 62 -2.67 3.73 -7.36
CA ARG A 62 -3.85 4.45 -7.86
C ARG A 62 -4.32 5.48 -6.84
N ILE A 63 -4.49 5.09 -5.57
CA ILE A 63 -4.92 5.99 -4.49
C ILE A 63 -3.97 7.17 -4.33
N ILE A 64 -2.65 6.94 -4.39
CA ILE A 64 -1.64 8.02 -4.30
C ILE A 64 -1.77 9.02 -5.45
N ARG A 65 -2.13 8.58 -6.67
CA ARG A 65 -2.24 9.47 -7.85
C ARG A 65 -3.53 10.29 -7.89
N GLU A 66 -4.56 9.84 -7.18
CA GLU A 66 -5.88 10.49 -7.16
C GLU A 66 -6.06 11.47 -6.00
N ASN A 67 -5.12 11.48 -5.05
CA ASN A 67 -5.01 12.43 -3.93
C ASN A 67 -3.96 13.51 -4.22
#